data_AF-A0A1A2QC04-F1
#
_entry.id   AF-A0A1A2QC04-F1
#
_cell.length_a   1.000
_cell.length_b   1.000
_cell.length_c   1.000
_cell.angle_alpha   90.00
_cell.angle_beta   90.00
_cell.angle_gamma   90.00
#
_symmetry.space_group_name_H-M   'P 1'
#
loop_
_entity.id
_entity.type
_entity.pdbx_description
1 polymer ?
#
loop_
_entity_poly.entity_id
_entity_poly.type
_entity_poly.pdbx_seq_one_letter_code
_entity_poly.pdbx_strand_id
1 'polypeptide(L)'
;MSRIDVVLRSARRRFRRLPAAEVPDALRRGAVLVDIRPQAQRFREGEIPGALVIERNVLEWRCDPTSEARLPEAVGDDVEWVIVCSEGYTSSLAAAALLDIGLHRATDVVGGYHALAGAGVLEQLSGATPLDAGPGVLANSGTPGRRWL
;
A
#
# COMPACT_ATOMS: atom_id res chain seq x y z
N MET A 1 -2.32 -4.40 29.21
CA MET A 1 -1.84 -4.41 27.81
C MET A 1 -2.16 -5.77 27.23
N SER A 2 -2.84 -5.84 26.09
CA SER A 2 -3.25 -7.09 25.45
C SER A 2 -2.09 -7.77 24.72
N ARG A 3 -2.27 -9.05 24.33
CA ARG A 3 -1.27 -9.76 23.51
C ARG A 3 -1.06 -9.09 22.15
N ILE A 4 -2.14 -8.60 21.52
CA ILE A 4 -2.05 -7.93 20.22
C ILE A 4 -1.32 -6.58 20.33
N ASP A 5 -1.50 -5.81 21.42
CA ASP A 5 -0.73 -4.59 21.67
C ASP A 5 0.78 -4.88 21.73
N VAL A 6 1.17 -6.01 22.32
CA VAL A 6 2.59 -6.41 22.47
C VAL A 6 3.16 -6.73 21.09
N VAL A 7 2.46 -7.52 20.28
CA VAL A 7 2.87 -7.84 18.90
C VAL A 7 2.97 -6.57 18.05
N LEU A 8 1.96 -5.69 18.10
CA LEU A 8 1.98 -4.40 17.40
C LEU A 8 3.14 -3.50 17.85
N ARG A 9 3.43 -3.43 19.16
CA ARG A 9 4.57 -2.67 19.69
C ARG A 9 5.90 -3.23 19.20
N SER A 10 6.05 -4.55 19.11
CA SER A 10 7.26 -5.19 18.59
C SER A 10 7.42 -4.97 17.08
N ALA A 11 6.35 -5.13 16.30
CA ALA A 11 6.33 -4.86 14.86
C ALA A 11 6.74 -3.40 14.55
N ARG A 12 6.08 -2.43 15.20
CA ARG A 12 6.30 -0.98 15.00
C ARG A 12 7.67 -0.46 15.47
N ARG A 13 8.52 -1.31 16.07
CA ARG A 13 9.93 -0.99 16.39
C ARG A 13 10.90 -1.32 15.26
N ARG A 14 10.46 -2.07 14.24
CA ARG A 14 11.31 -2.55 13.13
C ARG A 14 11.45 -1.54 11.98
N PHE A 15 10.59 -0.52 11.92
CA PHE A 15 10.51 0.47 10.83
C PHE A 15 9.99 1.82 11.33
N ARG A 16 10.30 2.90 10.61
CA ARG A 16 9.73 4.23 10.85
C ARG A 16 8.35 4.32 10.22
N ARG A 17 7.30 4.24 11.05
CA ARG A 17 5.91 4.51 10.62
C ARG A 17 5.78 5.92 10.03
N LEU A 18 4.99 6.05 8.98
CA LEU A 18 4.81 7.30 8.24
C LEU A 18 3.59 8.08 8.78
N PRO A 19 3.73 9.34 9.23
CA PRO A 19 2.58 10.21 9.48
C PRO A 19 1.77 10.44 8.20
N ALA A 20 0.45 10.55 8.32
CA ALA A 20 -0.44 10.75 7.16
C ALA A 20 -0.02 11.92 6.25
N ALA A 21 0.38 13.05 6.84
CA ALA A 21 0.85 14.24 6.12
C ALA A 21 2.18 14.04 5.35
N GLU A 22 2.95 12.98 5.63
CA GLU A 22 4.18 12.66 4.88
C GLU A 22 3.93 11.71 3.68
N VAL A 23 2.69 11.24 3.46
CA VAL A 23 2.35 10.34 2.34
C VAL A 23 2.51 11.00 0.96
N PRO A 24 2.09 12.25 0.71
CA PRO A 24 2.36 12.93 -0.55
C PRO A 24 3.87 13.02 -0.87
N ASP A 25 4.68 13.29 0.15
CA ASP A 25 6.15 13.32 0.07
C ASP A 25 6.76 11.94 -0.17
N ALA A 26 6.08 10.86 0.24
CA ALA A 26 6.46 9.49 -0.07
C ALA A 26 6.21 9.15 -1.54
N LEU A 27 5.02 9.46 -2.05
CA LEU A 27 4.69 9.26 -3.46
C LEU A 27 5.63 10.06 -4.37
N ARG A 28 5.93 11.32 -4.01
CA ARG A 28 6.88 12.17 -4.77
C ARG A 28 8.32 11.64 -4.82
N ARG A 29 8.74 10.77 -3.89
CA ARG A 29 10.06 10.09 -3.92
C ARG A 29 10.00 8.66 -4.48
N GLY A 30 8.86 8.26 -5.08
CA GLY A 30 8.69 6.95 -5.72
C GLY A 30 8.26 5.82 -4.77
N ALA A 31 7.69 6.14 -3.60
CA ALA A 31 7.07 5.11 -2.75
C ALA A 31 5.76 4.59 -3.35
N VAL A 32 5.45 3.32 -3.09
CA VAL A 32 4.22 2.66 -3.58
C VAL A 32 3.23 2.56 -2.44
N LEU A 33 2.13 3.31 -2.54
CA LEU A 33 1.05 3.30 -1.55
C LEU A 33 0.13 2.09 -1.80
N VAL A 34 -0.10 1.27 -0.77
CA VAL A 34 -0.87 0.03 -0.89
C VAL A 34 -2.05 0.04 0.08
N ASP A 35 -3.27 -0.09 -0.44
CA ASP A 35 -4.47 -0.28 0.36
C ASP A 35 -4.76 -1.78 0.54
N ILE A 36 -4.63 -2.25 1.78
CA ILE A 36 -4.85 -3.66 2.15
C ILE A 36 -6.24 -3.94 2.73
N ARG A 37 -7.15 -2.95 2.69
CA ARG A 37 -8.53 -3.09 3.19
C ARG A 37 -9.36 -3.98 2.26
N PRO A 38 -10.19 -4.90 2.83
CA PRO A 38 -11.17 -5.66 2.05
C PRO A 38 -12.09 -4.74 1.24
N GLN A 39 -12.54 -5.19 0.06
CA GLN A 39 -13.43 -4.42 -0.83
C GLN A 39 -14.66 -3.85 -0.09
N ALA A 40 -15.31 -4.64 0.78
CA ALA A 40 -16.47 -4.20 1.56
C ALA A 40 -16.15 -3.09 2.60
N GLN A 41 -14.89 -2.94 2.99
CA GLN A 41 -14.43 -1.82 3.83
C GLN A 41 -14.16 -0.58 2.98
N ARG A 42 -13.45 -0.72 1.85
CA ARG A 42 -13.20 0.38 0.89
C ARG A 42 -14.51 0.97 0.34
N PHE A 43 -15.52 0.13 0.07
CA PHE A 43 -16.85 0.58 -0.36
C PHE A 43 -17.59 1.44 0.69
N ARG A 44 -17.34 1.23 1.98
CA ARG A 44 -17.99 1.99 3.08
C ARG A 44 -17.21 3.23 3.49
N GLU A 45 -15.88 3.14 3.50
CA GLU A 45 -14.98 4.21 3.96
C GLU A 45 -14.60 5.18 2.83
N GLY A 46 -14.53 4.71 1.59
CA GLY A 46 -13.94 5.39 0.43
C GLY A 46 -12.59 4.78 0.02
N GLU A 47 -12.19 4.99 -1.24
CA GLU A 47 -10.91 4.52 -1.78
C GLU A 47 -9.79 5.54 -1.52
N ILE A 48 -8.53 5.11 -1.71
CA ILE A 48 -7.35 5.98 -1.62
C ILE A 48 -6.87 6.26 -3.05
N PRO A 49 -6.94 7.52 -3.53
CA PRO A 49 -6.47 7.87 -4.88
C PRO A 49 -5.00 7.50 -5.07
N GLY A 50 -4.69 6.83 -6.19
CA GLY A 50 -3.33 6.41 -6.54
C GLY A 50 -2.77 5.22 -5.73
N ALA A 51 -3.52 4.64 -4.79
CA ALA A 51 -3.06 3.45 -4.07
C ALA A 51 -3.29 2.16 -4.88
N LEU A 52 -2.33 1.25 -4.85
CA LEU A 52 -2.53 -0.13 -5.32
C LEU A 52 -3.40 -0.89 -4.33
N VAL A 53 -4.47 -1.50 -4.81
CA VAL A 53 -5.35 -2.35 -3.99
C VAL A 53 -4.78 -3.77 -3.96
N ILE A 54 -4.28 -4.18 -2.80
CA ILE A 54 -3.74 -5.53 -2.56
C ILE A 54 -4.28 -6.03 -1.23
N GLU A 55 -5.37 -6.81 -1.24
CA GLU A 55 -5.95 -7.29 0.02
C GLU A 55 -4.92 -8.09 0.85
N ARG A 56 -5.01 -7.96 2.18
CA ARG A 56 -3.96 -8.45 3.11
C ARG A 56 -3.59 -9.93 2.90
N ASN A 57 -4.54 -10.75 2.45
CA ASN A 57 -4.36 -12.19 2.23
C ASN A 57 -3.39 -12.56 1.10
N VAL A 58 -3.04 -11.63 0.20
CA VAL A 58 -2.14 -11.90 -0.94
C VAL A 58 -0.87 -11.04 -0.96
N LEU A 59 -0.67 -10.20 0.06
CA LEU A 59 0.31 -9.12 0.01
C LEU A 59 1.75 -9.60 -0.23
N GLU A 60 2.22 -10.59 0.53
CA GLU A 60 3.61 -11.04 0.53
C GLU A 60 4.11 -11.42 -0.88
N TRP A 61 3.42 -12.33 -1.56
CA TRP A 61 3.81 -12.81 -2.89
C TRP A 61 3.46 -11.86 -4.03
N ARG A 62 2.73 -10.76 -3.75
CA ARG A 62 2.50 -9.66 -4.69
C ARG A 62 3.60 -8.61 -4.62
N CYS A 63 4.21 -8.41 -3.44
CA CYS A 63 5.30 -7.45 -3.22
C CYS A 63 6.71 -8.05 -3.38
N ASP A 64 6.86 -9.37 -3.25
CA ASP A 64 8.12 -10.10 -3.43
C ASP A 64 8.61 -10.05 -4.91
N PRO A 65 9.79 -9.46 -5.22
CA PRO A 65 10.32 -9.37 -6.58
C PRO A 65 10.78 -10.73 -7.15
N THR A 66 10.97 -11.74 -6.30
CA THR A 66 11.36 -13.10 -6.71
C THR A 66 10.15 -14.00 -7.02
N SER A 67 8.95 -13.61 -6.57
CA SER A 67 7.69 -14.34 -6.78
C SER A 67 7.27 -14.36 -8.25
N GLU A 68 6.73 -15.49 -8.71
CA GLU A 68 6.07 -15.62 -10.01
C GLU A 68 4.74 -14.84 -10.07
N ALA A 69 4.12 -14.62 -8.92
CA ALA A 69 2.83 -13.93 -8.79
C ALA A 69 2.97 -12.42 -8.54
N ARG A 70 4.20 -11.87 -8.59
CA ARG A 70 4.50 -10.48 -8.24
C ARG A 70 3.77 -9.46 -9.10
N LEU A 71 3.60 -8.26 -8.56
CA LEU A 71 3.12 -7.11 -9.33
C LEU A 71 4.26 -6.45 -10.13
N PRO A 72 3.96 -5.68 -11.20
CA PRO A 72 4.96 -4.94 -11.97
C PRO A 72 5.82 -3.99 -11.13
N GLU A 73 5.26 -3.44 -10.04
CA GLU A 73 5.94 -2.52 -9.13
C GLU A 73 6.95 -3.22 -8.20
N ALA A 74 6.89 -4.55 -8.07
CA ALA A 74 7.86 -5.35 -7.32
C ALA A 74 9.15 -5.56 -8.14
N VAL A 75 9.87 -4.46 -8.40
CA VAL A 75 11.10 -4.44 -9.22
C VAL A 75 12.37 -4.79 -8.46
N GLY A 76 12.33 -4.83 -7.12
CA GLY A 76 13.46 -5.17 -6.26
C GLY A 76 13.20 -4.86 -4.78
N ASP A 77 14.15 -5.20 -3.92
CA ASP A 77 14.01 -5.07 -2.45
C ASP A 77 13.99 -3.61 -1.96
N ASP A 78 14.46 -2.68 -2.80
CA ASP A 78 14.52 -1.23 -2.57
C ASP A 78 13.18 -0.49 -2.77
N VAL A 79 12.08 -1.20 -3.06
CA VAL A 79 10.75 -0.58 -3.22
C VAL A 79 10.19 -0.15 -1.85
N GLU A 80 9.86 1.14 -1.71
CA GLU A 80 9.25 1.68 -0.49
C GLU A 80 7.74 1.41 -0.47
N TRP A 81 7.37 0.22 -0.01
CA TRP A 81 5.98 -0.19 0.19
C TRP A 81 5.36 0.52 1.41
N VAL A 82 4.43 1.43 1.18
CA VAL A 82 3.70 2.19 2.23
C VAL A 82 2.32 1.56 2.41
N ILE A 83 2.17 0.74 3.44
CA ILE A 83 0.96 -0.06 3.67
C ILE A 83 -0.10 0.71 4.46
N VAL A 84 -1.35 0.69 3.97
CA VAL A 84 -2.51 1.34 4.59
C VAL A 84 -3.61 0.31 4.86
N CYS A 85 -4.09 0.27 6.10
CA CYS A 85 -5.39 -0.28 6.45
C CYS A 85 -6.26 0.83 7.04
N SER A 86 -7.49 0.53 7.49
CA SER A 86 -8.43 1.54 8.01
C SER A 86 -7.86 2.40 9.16
N GLU A 87 -7.38 1.78 10.25
CA GLU A 87 -6.92 2.50 11.47
C GLU A 87 -5.40 2.38 11.76
N GLY A 88 -4.61 1.81 10.84
CA GLY A 88 -3.17 1.65 11.04
C GLY A 88 -2.75 0.55 12.04
N TYR A 89 -3.56 -0.51 12.22
CA TYR A 89 -3.22 -1.70 13.02
C TYR A 89 -2.70 -2.85 12.14
N THR A 90 -3.55 -3.40 11.27
CA THR A 90 -3.19 -4.51 10.37
C THR A 90 -2.02 -4.16 9.45
N SER A 91 -1.93 -2.90 9.02
CA SER A 91 -0.84 -2.38 8.19
C SER A 91 0.52 -2.47 8.88
N SER A 92 0.59 -2.30 10.21
CA SER A 92 1.85 -2.45 10.96
C SER A 92 2.34 -3.90 10.98
N LEU A 93 1.41 -4.87 11.00
CA LEU A 93 1.73 -6.30 10.94
C LEU A 93 2.08 -6.73 9.51
N ALA A 94 1.42 -6.12 8.52
CA ALA A 94 1.69 -6.32 7.10
C ALA A 94 3.10 -5.82 6.71
N ALA A 95 3.46 -4.59 7.08
CA ALA A 95 4.80 -4.06 6.88
C ALA A 95 5.87 -4.93 7.55
N ALA A 96 5.63 -5.41 8.78
CA ALA A 96 6.56 -6.32 9.46
C ALA A 96 6.74 -7.66 8.71
N ALA A 97 5.67 -8.22 8.13
CA ALA A 97 5.76 -9.44 7.32
C ALA A 97 6.52 -9.21 5.99
N LEU A 98 6.40 -8.03 5.39
CA LEU A 98 7.22 -7.65 4.23
C LEU A 98 8.71 -7.50 4.59
N LEU A 99 9.03 -7.01 5.79
CA LEU A 99 10.41 -7.02 6.30
C LEU A 99 10.93 -8.45 6.54
N ASP A 100 10.07 -9.39 6.94
CA ASP A 100 10.44 -10.80 7.17
C ASP A 100 10.85 -11.53 5.87
N ILE A 101 10.39 -11.05 4.71
CA ILE A 101 10.80 -11.56 3.37
C ILE A 101 11.85 -10.68 2.68
N GLY A 102 12.46 -9.72 3.38
CA GLY A 102 13.60 -8.93 2.87
C GLY A 102 13.27 -7.57 2.27
N LEU A 103 11.99 -7.17 2.16
CA LEU A 103 11.56 -5.88 1.59
C LEU A 103 11.78 -4.74 2.60
N HIS A 104 13.05 -4.41 2.81
CA HIS A 104 13.57 -3.64 3.94
C HIS A 104 13.05 -2.19 4.04
N ARG A 105 12.45 -1.64 2.98
CA ARG A 105 11.80 -0.31 2.97
C ARG A 105 10.28 -0.34 3.24
N ALA A 106 9.70 -1.50 3.55
CA ALA A 106 8.30 -1.60 3.92
C ALA A 106 7.97 -0.81 5.21
N THR A 107 6.89 -0.03 5.16
CA THR A 107 6.40 0.77 6.29
C THR A 107 4.87 0.86 6.28
N ASP A 108 4.28 1.54 7.26
CA ASP A 108 2.84 1.75 7.34
C ASP A 108 2.45 3.18 7.73
N VAL A 109 1.21 3.56 7.44
CA VAL A 109 0.67 4.88 7.82
C VAL A 109 0.11 4.87 9.23
N VAL A 110 0.55 5.83 10.05
CA VAL A 110 0.03 6.06 11.41
C VAL A 110 -1.44 6.47 11.34
N GLY A 111 -2.32 5.65 11.90
CA GLY A 111 -3.77 5.88 11.91
C GLY A 111 -4.48 5.52 10.60
N GLY A 112 -3.76 5.00 9.60
CA GLY A 112 -4.35 4.42 8.39
C GLY A 112 -5.17 5.39 7.54
N TYR A 113 -6.19 4.85 6.85
CA TYR A 113 -7.14 5.61 6.05
C TYR A 113 -7.78 6.78 6.83
N HIS A 114 -8.20 6.55 8.07
CA HIS A 114 -8.85 7.58 8.88
C HIS A 114 -7.93 8.77 9.17
N ALA A 115 -6.62 8.55 9.31
CA ALA A 115 -5.66 9.65 9.45
C ALA A 115 -5.40 10.38 8.11
N LEU A 116 -5.44 9.69 6.97
CA LEU A 116 -5.35 10.33 5.65
C LEU A 116 -6.56 11.24 5.39
N ALA A 117 -7.77 10.75 5.65
CA ALA A 117 -9.00 11.52 5.55
C ALA A 117 -9.00 12.71 6.54
N GLY A 118 -8.69 12.46 7.82
CA GLY A 118 -8.66 13.50 8.85
C GLY A 118 -7.59 14.58 8.65
N ALA A 119 -6.55 14.30 7.85
CA ALA A 119 -5.51 15.26 7.49
C ALA A 119 -5.73 15.95 6.13
N GLY A 120 -6.84 15.68 5.43
CA GLY A 120 -7.12 16.24 4.09
C GLY A 120 -6.20 15.71 2.99
N VAL A 121 -5.57 14.55 3.20
CA VAL A 121 -4.58 13.99 2.26
C VAL A 121 -5.26 13.33 1.08
N LEU A 122 -6.45 12.72 1.25
CA LEU A 122 -7.17 12.07 0.15
C LEU A 122 -7.55 13.07 -0.95
N GLU A 123 -7.91 14.28 -0.57
CA GLU A 123 -8.20 15.41 -1.44
C GLU A 123 -6.94 15.87 -2.19
N GLN A 124 -5.79 15.95 -1.49
CA GLN A 124 -4.49 16.26 -2.12
C GLN A 124 -4.08 15.21 -3.16
N LEU A 125 -4.27 13.92 -2.84
CA LEU A 125 -4.00 12.82 -3.77
C LEU A 125 -4.97 12.79 -4.96
N SER A 126 -6.20 13.30 -4.78
CA SER A 126 -7.19 13.45 -5.87
C SER A 126 -6.85 14.61 -6.81
N GLY A 127 -6.29 15.70 -6.28
CA GLY A 127 -5.94 16.91 -7.04
C GLY A 127 -4.59 16.84 -7.77
N ALA A 128 -3.79 15.81 -7.51
CA ALA A 128 -2.53 15.56 -8.20
C ALA A 128 -2.79 14.98 -9.60
N THR A 129 -3.06 15.85 -10.58
CA THR A 129 -3.08 15.46 -12.00
C THR A 129 -1.79 14.71 -12.37
N PRO A 130 -1.87 13.56 -13.07
CA PRO A 130 -0.66 12.88 -13.55
C PRO A 130 0.16 13.82 -14.45
N LEU A 131 1.39 14.11 -14.03
CA LEU A 131 2.35 14.87 -14.83
C LEU A 131 2.84 13.99 -15.99
N ASP A 132 2.56 14.41 -17.22
CA ASP A 132 3.08 13.91 -18.50
C ASP A 132 3.35 12.39 -18.62
N ALA A 133 2.27 11.62 -18.80
CA ALA A 133 2.35 10.42 -19.63
C ALA A 133 2.28 10.86 -21.11
N GLY A 134 3.44 10.93 -21.79
CA GLY A 134 3.53 11.29 -23.21
C GLY A 134 2.77 10.31 -24.13
N PRO A 135 2.43 10.72 -25.38
CA PRO A 135 1.51 9.98 -26.22
C PRO A 135 2.11 8.69 -26.82
N GLY A 136 1.61 7.54 -26.39
CA GLY A 136 1.86 6.21 -26.98
C GLY A 136 1.63 5.12 -25.92
N VAL A 137 0.80 4.09 -26.11
CA VAL A 137 0.18 3.54 -27.33
C VAL A 137 -1.26 3.09 -27.03
N LEU A 138 -2.19 3.30 -27.98
CA LEU A 138 -3.52 2.68 -27.97
C LEU A 138 -3.55 1.43 -28.86
N ALA A 139 -4.36 0.43 -28.45
CA ALA A 139 -4.62 -0.86 -29.12
C ALA A 139 -3.38 -1.81 -29.19
N ASN A 140 -3.47 -3.14 -29.21
CA ASN A 140 -4.57 -4.13 -29.18
C ASN A 140 -4.01 -5.45 -28.55
N SER A 141 -4.70 -6.57 -28.31
CA SER A 141 -6.08 -7.02 -28.54
C SER A 141 -6.46 -8.11 -27.51
N GLY A 142 -7.73 -8.54 -27.47
CA GLY A 142 -8.26 -9.40 -26.40
C GLY A 142 -7.80 -10.86 -26.36
N THR A 143 -7.93 -11.48 -25.18
CA THR A 143 -8.15 -12.92 -25.00
C THR A 143 -9.09 -13.11 -23.79
N PRO A 144 -10.26 -13.77 -23.93
CA PRO A 144 -11.14 -14.03 -22.80
C PRO A 144 -10.63 -15.25 -22.02
N GLY A 145 -9.93 -15.04 -20.90
CA GLY A 145 -9.26 -16.18 -20.27
C GLY A 145 -8.64 -15.97 -18.89
N ARG A 146 -9.45 -15.64 -17.88
CA ARG A 146 -9.52 -16.34 -16.56
C ARG A 146 -10.36 -15.53 -15.57
N ARG A 147 -11.53 -16.08 -15.23
CA ARG A 147 -12.38 -15.61 -14.15
C ARG A 147 -11.79 -16.10 -12.83
N TRP A 148 -11.02 -15.25 -12.16
CA TRP A 148 -10.76 -15.42 -10.74
C TRP A 148 -11.98 -14.91 -9.95
N LEU A 149 -12.25 -15.56 -8.83
CA LEU A 149 -13.50 -15.43 -8.05
C LEU A 149 -13.73 -14.03 -7.49
#